data_AF-A0ABD2PKC6-F1
#
_entry.id   AF-A0ABD2PKC6-F1
#
_cell.length_a   1.000
_cell.length_b   1.000
_cell.length_c   1.000
_cell.angle_alpha   90.00
_cell.angle_beta   90.00
_cell.angle_gamma   90.00
#
_symmetry.space_group_name_H-M   'P 1'
#
loop_
_entity.id
_entity.type
_entity.pdbx_description
1 polymer ?
#
loop_
_entity_poly.entity_id
_entity_poly.type
_entity_poly.pdbx_seq_one_letter_code
_entity_poly.pdbx_strand_id
1 'polypeptide(L)'
;MCLFSYEKCTCKSCECISFDCELVFEAIRTLFLGQRDIEMLGGEAGMKRALDSLMPKNKMTTTEVDWELTNHPAAAASTDFSTSPIRYIECNMHLQPGDGITITDLNRKLFFRRHLPQNTLIYAGVDPRKKEFVHPEHKLLGISKPRIYGIIARSNSGDNTCHLFCDLDPSMTAKNVTAFVSSYMISRV
;
A
#
# COMPACT_ATOMS: atom_id res chain seq x y z
N MET A 1 22.86 -0.57 17.12
CA MET A 1 22.19 -1.89 17.25
C MET A 1 21.52 -2.18 15.92
N CYS A 2 22.07 -3.11 15.14
CA CYS A 2 21.57 -3.46 13.81
C CYS A 2 20.27 -4.26 13.99
N LEU A 3 19.14 -3.78 13.44
CA LEU A 3 17.82 -4.39 13.69
C LEU A 3 17.47 -5.58 12.77
N PHE A 4 18.32 -5.90 11.78
CA PHE A 4 18.10 -7.03 10.88
C PHE A 4 19.45 -7.62 10.48
N SER A 5 19.76 -8.81 11.00
CA SER A 5 20.90 -9.62 10.57
C SER A 5 20.40 -10.57 9.48
N TYR A 6 20.78 -10.33 8.22
CA TYR A 6 20.59 -11.27 7.13
C TYR A 6 21.91 -11.40 6.35
N GLU A 7 22.32 -12.65 6.12
CA GLU A 7 23.71 -13.08 5.91
C GLU A 7 24.09 -13.33 4.43
N LYS A 8 23.49 -12.65 3.44
CA LYS A 8 23.77 -12.93 2.02
C LYS A 8 23.88 -11.70 1.09
N CYS A 9 24.77 -10.77 1.42
CA CYS A 9 25.16 -9.71 0.48
C CYS A 9 26.38 -10.16 -0.36
N THR A 10 26.23 -10.31 -1.69
CA THR A 10 27.31 -10.80 -2.60
C THR A 10 27.90 -9.73 -3.52
N CYS A 11 27.42 -8.49 -3.46
CA CYS A 11 27.88 -7.39 -4.32
C CYS A 11 29.16 -6.73 -3.79
N LYS A 12 30.18 -6.59 -4.64
CA LYS A 12 31.50 -6.04 -4.29
C LYS A 12 31.56 -4.50 -4.16
N SER A 13 30.45 -3.78 -4.32
CA SER A 13 30.44 -2.29 -4.41
C SER A 13 29.19 -1.61 -3.83
N CYS A 14 28.45 -2.25 -2.91
CA CYS A 14 27.18 -1.73 -2.38
C CYS A 14 27.42 -1.00 -1.06
N GLU A 15 27.20 0.31 -0.99
CA GLU A 15 27.09 1.08 0.26
C GLU A 15 25.70 0.90 0.89
N CYS A 16 25.23 -0.35 0.91
CA CYS A 16 23.84 -0.63 1.17
C CYS A 16 23.60 -0.62 2.67
N ILE A 17 22.87 0.42 3.10
CA ILE A 17 22.33 0.58 4.44
C ILE A 17 21.32 -0.57 4.64
N SER A 18 21.82 -1.74 5.05
CA SER A 18 21.04 -2.81 5.70
C SER A 18 19.90 -3.49 4.91
N PHE A 19 19.95 -3.54 3.57
CA PHE A 19 19.00 -4.34 2.77
C PHE A 19 19.73 -5.24 1.74
N ASP A 20 19.19 -6.43 1.49
CA ASP A 20 19.71 -7.39 0.51
C ASP A 20 19.67 -6.80 -0.90
N CYS A 21 20.81 -6.85 -1.60
CA CYS A 21 20.96 -6.38 -2.98
C CYS A 21 20.11 -7.20 -3.99
N GLU A 22 19.56 -8.36 -3.56
CA GLU A 22 18.64 -9.22 -4.34
C GLU A 22 17.15 -8.79 -4.26
N LEU A 23 16.78 -7.81 -3.42
CA LEU A 23 15.41 -7.29 -3.38
C LEU A 23 15.06 -6.36 -4.54
N VAL A 24 16.01 -6.12 -5.44
CA VAL A 24 15.71 -5.52 -6.74
C VAL A 24 15.13 -6.63 -7.63
N PHE A 25 13.93 -6.41 -8.17
CA PHE A 25 13.32 -7.05 -9.37
C PHE A 25 12.06 -7.91 -9.22
N GLU A 26 11.70 -8.49 -8.07
CA GLU A 26 10.39 -9.18 -7.96
C GLU A 26 9.26 -8.22 -7.60
N ALA A 27 8.13 -8.31 -8.32
CA ALA A 27 6.96 -7.50 -8.04
C ALA A 27 6.22 -8.04 -6.82
N ILE A 28 5.99 -7.18 -5.84
CA ILE A 28 5.30 -7.51 -4.59
C ILE A 28 3.81 -7.64 -4.87
N ARG A 29 3.22 -8.80 -4.58
CA ARG A 29 1.76 -8.96 -4.68
C ARG A 29 1.09 -8.23 -3.51
N THR A 30 0.11 -7.39 -3.81
CA THR A 30 -0.68 -6.68 -2.79
C THR A 30 -2.10 -6.49 -3.24
N LEU A 31 -3.04 -6.38 -2.30
CA LEU A 31 -4.37 -5.85 -2.59
C LEU A 31 -4.30 -4.33 -2.49
N PHE A 32 -4.74 -3.62 -3.51
CA PHE A 32 -5.03 -2.18 -3.42
C PHE A 32 -6.48 -2.04 -2.97
N LEU A 33 -6.76 -1.33 -1.88
CA LEU A 33 -8.11 -1.17 -1.31
C LEU A 33 -8.80 0.11 -1.78
N GLY A 34 -8.02 1.09 -2.23
CA GLY A 34 -8.50 2.39 -2.68
C GLY A 34 -7.54 3.52 -2.32
N GLN A 35 -7.94 4.74 -2.65
CA GLN A 35 -7.20 5.94 -2.27
C GLN A 35 -8.16 7.04 -1.86
N ARG A 36 -7.70 7.95 -1.00
CA ARG A 36 -8.43 9.15 -0.61
C ARG A 36 -7.51 10.34 -0.55
N ASP A 37 -8.02 11.46 -1.06
CA ASP A 37 -7.41 12.76 -0.82
C ASP A 37 -7.62 13.12 0.65
N ILE A 38 -6.54 13.54 1.29
CA ILE A 38 -6.48 13.84 2.72
C ILE A 38 -6.00 15.27 2.95
N GLU A 39 -6.14 16.12 1.92
CA GLU A 39 -5.75 17.53 1.95
C GLU A 39 -4.28 17.67 2.38
N MET A 40 -4.01 18.44 3.44
CA MET A 40 -2.66 18.65 3.96
C MET A 40 -2.25 17.64 5.04
N LEU A 41 -3.11 16.68 5.39
CA LEU A 41 -2.76 15.69 6.41
C LEU A 41 -1.63 14.77 5.93
N GLY A 42 -0.77 14.38 6.87
CA GLY A 42 0.29 13.41 6.65
C GLY A 42 0.36 12.41 7.79
N GLY A 43 1.35 11.54 7.74
CA GLY A 43 1.60 10.59 8.81
C GLY A 43 0.44 9.62 9.06
N GLU A 44 0.41 9.09 10.29
CA GLU A 44 -0.64 8.18 10.74
C GLU A 44 -2.04 8.83 10.71
N ALA A 45 -2.16 10.13 11.02
CA ALA A 45 -3.44 10.83 11.03
C ALA A 45 -4.08 10.87 9.65
N GLY A 46 -3.28 11.15 8.61
CA GLY A 46 -3.74 11.11 7.22
C GLY A 46 -4.19 9.72 6.80
N MET A 47 -3.39 8.69 7.10
CA MET A 47 -3.75 7.30 6.81
C MET A 47 -5.04 6.88 7.52
N LYS A 48 -5.19 7.25 8.80
CA LYS A 48 -6.38 6.96 9.60
C LYS A 48 -7.64 7.56 8.96
N ARG A 49 -7.60 8.82 8.54
CA ARG A 49 -8.71 9.50 7.86
C ARG A 49 -9.08 8.79 6.56
N ALA A 50 -8.09 8.44 5.74
CA ALA A 50 -8.33 7.71 4.49
C ALA A 50 -8.96 6.35 4.75
N LEU A 51 -8.45 5.60 5.74
CA LEU A 51 -8.95 4.27 6.05
C LEU A 51 -10.35 4.30 6.66
N ASP A 52 -10.69 5.30 7.47
CA ASP A 52 -12.04 5.43 8.03
C ASP A 52 -13.06 5.83 6.95
N SER A 53 -12.64 6.59 5.95
CA SER A 53 -13.48 6.93 4.79
C SER A 53 -13.71 5.74 3.86
N LEU A 54 -12.75 4.81 3.72
CA LEU A 54 -12.91 3.62 2.88
C LEU A 54 -13.54 2.44 3.64
N MET A 55 -13.09 2.21 4.87
CA MET A 55 -13.38 1.02 5.67
C MET A 55 -13.94 1.42 7.03
N PRO A 56 -15.27 1.68 7.13
CA PRO A 56 -15.88 2.14 8.39
C PRO A 56 -15.83 1.05 9.48
N LYS A 57 -15.85 -0.23 9.10
CA LYS A 57 -15.79 -1.37 10.03
C LYS A 57 -14.35 -1.73 10.41
N ASN A 58 -14.19 -2.46 11.52
CA ASN A 58 -12.89 -3.00 11.92
C ASN A 58 -12.48 -4.23 11.10
N LYS A 59 -13.46 -4.96 10.57
CA LYS A 59 -13.24 -6.14 9.73
C LYS A 59 -14.18 -6.10 8.56
N MET A 60 -13.67 -6.40 7.37
CA MET A 60 -14.44 -6.54 6.15
C MET A 60 -13.95 -7.73 5.34
N THR A 61 -14.87 -8.41 4.66
CA THR A 61 -14.56 -9.46 3.69
C THR A 61 -14.89 -9.00 2.26
N THR A 62 -14.42 -9.73 1.26
CA THR A 62 -14.74 -9.47 -0.15
C THR A 62 -16.24 -9.56 -0.46
N THR A 63 -17.01 -10.37 0.28
CA THR A 63 -18.46 -10.53 0.10
C THR A 63 -19.27 -9.33 0.60
N GLU A 64 -18.68 -8.52 1.47
CA GLU A 64 -19.30 -7.28 1.97
C GLU A 64 -19.03 -6.08 1.05
N VAL A 65 -18.25 -6.27 -0.01
CA VAL A 65 -17.95 -5.25 -1.01
C VAL A 65 -18.85 -5.48 -2.22
N ASP A 66 -19.75 -4.53 -2.49
CA ASP A 66 -20.56 -4.55 -3.70
C ASP A 66 -19.72 -4.13 -4.90
N TRP A 67 -19.27 -5.12 -5.69
CA TRP A 67 -18.42 -4.93 -6.87
C TRP A 67 -19.08 -4.09 -7.97
N GLU A 68 -20.40 -4.14 -8.10
CA GLU A 68 -21.15 -3.49 -9.17
C GLU A 68 -21.34 -2.00 -8.86
N LEU A 69 -21.66 -1.68 -7.60
CA LEU A 69 -21.69 -0.30 -7.13
C LEU A 69 -20.28 0.31 -7.12
N THR A 70 -19.28 -0.42 -6.63
CA THR A 70 -17.90 0.09 -6.46
C THR A 70 -17.10 0.27 -7.75
N ASN A 71 -17.62 -0.06 -8.93
CA ASN A 71 -17.00 0.36 -10.22
C ASN A 71 -17.73 1.53 -10.88
N HIS A 72 -18.95 1.87 -10.44
CA HIS A 72 -19.68 3.01 -10.97
C HIS A 72 -19.01 4.32 -10.53
N PRO A 73 -18.79 5.31 -11.41
CA PRO A 73 -18.19 6.60 -11.01
C PRO A 73 -18.98 7.30 -9.89
N ALA A 74 -20.28 7.04 -9.79
CA ALA A 74 -21.15 7.54 -8.72
C ALA A 74 -20.78 7.02 -7.32
N ALA A 75 -20.27 5.80 -7.16
CA ALA A 75 -19.87 5.27 -5.86
C ALA A 75 -18.53 5.85 -5.35
N ALA A 76 -17.75 6.50 -6.21
CA ALA A 76 -16.58 7.27 -5.76
C ALA A 76 -17.02 8.59 -5.10
N ALA A 77 -18.18 9.11 -5.51
CA ALA A 77 -18.79 10.35 -5.05
C ALA A 77 -19.90 10.15 -4.01
N SER A 78 -20.30 8.90 -3.70
CA SER A 78 -21.35 8.62 -2.73
C SER A 78 -20.88 8.96 -1.31
N THR A 79 -21.64 9.82 -0.64
CA THR A 79 -21.49 10.19 0.77
C THR A 79 -22.24 9.26 1.72
N ASP A 80 -22.90 8.23 1.20
CA ASP A 80 -23.58 7.22 2.00
C ASP A 80 -22.58 6.18 2.51
N PHE A 81 -22.16 6.34 3.78
CA PHE A 81 -21.22 5.46 4.47
C PHE A 81 -21.83 4.09 4.88
N SER A 82 -23.11 3.85 4.57
CA SER A 82 -23.81 2.57 4.79
C SER A 82 -23.15 1.42 4.04
N THR A 83 -22.62 1.69 2.85
CA THR A 83 -21.85 0.75 2.02
C THR A 83 -20.40 1.21 1.94
N SER A 84 -19.44 0.29 2.13
CA SER A 84 -18.03 0.65 2.06
C SER A 84 -17.63 0.99 0.62
N PRO A 85 -16.97 2.12 0.36
CA PRO A 85 -16.50 2.47 -0.98
C PRO A 85 -15.16 1.79 -1.34
N ILE A 86 -14.73 0.73 -0.63
CA ILE A 86 -13.53 -0.03 -0.98
C ILE A 86 -13.66 -0.54 -2.41
N ARG A 87 -12.62 -0.28 -3.22
CA ARG A 87 -12.48 -0.82 -4.58
C ARG A 87 -11.24 -1.71 -4.60
N TYR A 88 -11.37 -2.93 -4.11
CA TYR A 88 -10.21 -3.80 -3.95
C TYR A 88 -9.79 -4.43 -5.29
N ILE A 89 -8.50 -4.48 -5.59
CA ILE A 89 -7.94 -5.19 -6.74
C ILE A 89 -6.61 -5.84 -6.35
N GLU A 90 -6.26 -6.92 -7.04
CA GLU A 90 -4.91 -7.48 -6.96
C GLU A 90 -3.95 -6.67 -7.82
N CYS A 91 -2.85 -6.25 -7.20
CA CYS A 91 -1.83 -5.42 -7.82
C CYS A 91 -0.45 -6.04 -7.67
N ASN A 92 0.39 -5.75 -8.65
CA ASN A 92 1.84 -5.85 -8.53
C ASN A 92 2.41 -4.49 -8.14
N MET A 93 3.13 -4.44 -7.04
CA MET A 93 3.86 -3.27 -6.55
C MET A 93 5.35 -3.45 -6.80
N HIS A 94 5.93 -2.57 -7.60
CA HIS A 94 7.36 -2.51 -7.86
C HIS A 94 7.95 -1.30 -7.15
N LEU A 95 8.97 -1.54 -6.33
CA LEU A 95 9.68 -0.52 -5.58
C LEU A 95 11.05 -0.35 -6.24
N GLN A 96 11.33 0.84 -6.76
CA GLN A 96 12.59 1.13 -7.45
C GLN A 96 13.30 2.33 -6.82
N PRO A 97 14.49 2.16 -6.21
CA PRO A 97 15.21 3.26 -5.59
C PRO A 97 15.57 4.33 -6.63
N GLY A 98 15.44 5.61 -6.26
CA GLY A 98 15.64 6.76 -7.14
C GLY A 98 14.46 7.08 -8.05
N ASP A 99 13.61 6.09 -8.40
CA ASP A 99 12.43 6.28 -9.25
C ASP A 99 11.15 6.45 -8.41
N GLY A 100 10.84 5.46 -7.57
CA GLY A 100 9.67 5.46 -6.70
C GLY A 100 8.91 4.15 -6.70
N ILE A 101 7.59 4.25 -6.73
CA ILE A 101 6.68 3.11 -6.61
C ILE A 101 5.83 3.01 -7.85
N THR A 102 5.80 1.82 -8.45
CA THR A 102 4.90 1.49 -9.54
C THR A 102 3.88 0.48 -9.08
N ILE A 103 2.59 0.74 -9.30
CA ILE A 103 1.48 -0.15 -8.97
C ILE A 103 0.77 -0.52 -10.26
N THR A 104 0.63 -1.81 -10.54
CA THR A 104 -0.02 -2.33 -11.75
C THR A 104 -1.20 -3.20 -11.34
N ASP A 105 -2.40 -2.86 -11.82
CA ASP A 105 -3.60 -3.67 -11.63
C ASP A 105 -3.50 -4.91 -12.53
N LEU A 106 -3.49 -6.10 -11.94
CA LEU A 106 -3.31 -7.35 -12.66
C LEU A 106 -4.45 -7.65 -13.64
N ASN A 107 -5.66 -7.20 -13.29
CA ASN A 107 -6.88 -7.50 -14.04
C ASN A 107 -7.40 -6.27 -14.83
N ARG A 108 -6.68 -5.13 -14.76
CA ARG A 108 -7.01 -3.87 -15.45
C ARG A 108 -8.44 -3.40 -15.20
N LYS A 109 -8.90 -3.56 -13.96
CA LYS A 109 -10.27 -3.26 -13.54
C LYS A 109 -10.45 -1.79 -13.16
N LEU A 110 -9.49 -1.17 -12.46
CA LEU A 110 -9.59 0.21 -11.99
C LEU A 110 -8.61 1.16 -12.68
N PHE A 111 -7.42 0.68 -13.01
CA PHE A 111 -6.39 1.45 -13.72
C PHE A 111 -5.44 0.49 -14.43
N PHE A 112 -4.62 0.98 -15.35
CA PHE A 112 -3.56 0.17 -15.95
C PHE A 112 -2.31 0.16 -15.05
N ARG A 113 -1.80 1.36 -14.75
CA ARG A 113 -0.62 1.57 -13.91
C ARG A 113 -0.72 2.91 -13.19
N ARG A 114 -0.22 2.97 -11.96
CA ARG A 114 0.01 4.21 -11.21
C ARG A 114 1.47 4.27 -10.81
N HIS A 115 2.04 5.48 -10.84
CA HIS A 115 3.41 5.73 -10.42
C HIS A 115 3.40 6.81 -9.35
N LEU A 116 4.05 6.53 -8.22
CA LEU A 116 4.28 7.46 -7.12
C LEU A 116 5.78 7.76 -7.09
N PRO A 117 6.21 8.90 -7.66
CA PRO A 117 7.62 9.26 -7.70
C PRO A 117 8.23 9.35 -6.30
N GLN A 118 9.48 8.92 -6.12
CA GLN A 118 10.14 8.89 -4.80
C GLN A 118 10.10 10.25 -4.07
N ASN A 119 10.25 11.35 -4.81
CA ASN A 119 10.23 12.71 -4.27
C ASN A 119 8.83 13.19 -3.78
N THR A 120 7.76 12.47 -4.12
CA THR A 120 6.40 12.76 -3.65
C THR A 120 6.01 11.99 -2.39
N LEU A 121 6.70 10.90 -2.07
CA LEU A 121 6.39 10.03 -0.94
C LEU A 121 6.63 10.73 0.40
N ILE A 122 5.60 10.91 1.23
CA ILE A 122 5.72 11.62 2.51
C ILE A 122 5.49 10.74 3.74
N TYR A 123 4.86 9.58 3.58
CA TYR A 123 4.65 8.64 4.68
C TYR A 123 4.37 7.22 4.16
N ALA A 124 4.81 6.22 4.91
CA ALA A 124 4.37 4.83 4.76
C ALA A 124 4.25 4.20 6.15
N GLY A 125 3.17 3.46 6.38
CA GLY A 125 2.92 2.85 7.69
C GLY A 125 1.84 1.79 7.67
N VAL A 126 1.87 0.92 8.67
CA VAL A 126 0.86 -0.12 8.90
C VAL A 126 -0.23 0.44 9.83
N ASP A 127 -1.50 0.13 9.59
CA ASP A 127 -2.60 0.57 10.45
C ASP A 127 -2.42 0.02 11.89
N PRO A 128 -2.23 0.90 12.90
CA PRO A 128 -1.99 0.46 14.28
C PRO A 128 -3.26 -0.10 14.93
N ARG A 129 -4.43 0.17 14.35
CA ARG A 129 -5.73 -0.27 14.86
C ARG A 129 -6.07 -1.71 14.45
N LYS A 130 -5.21 -2.33 13.63
CA LYS A 130 -5.34 -3.72 13.18
C LYS A 130 -6.69 -3.97 12.51
N LYS A 131 -7.17 -3.01 11.70
CA LYS A 131 -8.31 -3.28 10.82
C LYS A 131 -7.94 -4.39 9.84
N GLU A 132 -8.89 -5.27 9.55
CA GLU A 132 -8.67 -6.46 8.73
C GLU A 132 -9.56 -6.44 7.49
N PHE A 133 -8.92 -6.42 6.31
CA PHE A 133 -9.60 -6.75 5.05
C PHE A 133 -9.24 -8.17 4.64
N VAL A 134 -10.21 -9.08 4.63
CA VAL A 134 -10.00 -10.52 4.40
C VAL A 134 -10.38 -10.90 2.97
N HIS A 135 -9.40 -11.41 2.24
CA HIS A 135 -9.54 -11.91 0.88
C HIS A 135 -9.38 -13.44 0.84
N PRO A 136 -10.12 -14.18 -0.03
CA PRO A 136 -10.02 -15.63 -0.12
C PRO A 136 -8.59 -16.16 -0.35
N GLU A 137 -7.81 -15.43 -1.15
CA GLU A 137 -6.41 -15.74 -1.47
C GLU A 137 -5.51 -15.76 -0.22
N HIS A 138 -5.84 -14.98 0.83
CA HIS A 138 -5.05 -14.97 2.07
C HIS A 138 -4.94 -16.37 2.68
N LYS A 139 -6.05 -17.13 2.66
CA LYS A 139 -6.06 -18.50 3.18
C LYS A 139 -5.20 -19.43 2.32
N LEU A 140 -5.22 -19.26 1.00
CA LEU A 140 -4.44 -20.07 0.06
C LEU A 140 -2.93 -19.81 0.19
N LEU A 141 -2.56 -18.56 0.47
CA LEU A 141 -1.17 -18.13 0.67
C LEU A 141 -0.66 -18.32 2.11
N GLY A 142 -1.47 -18.85 3.02
CA GLY A 142 -1.10 -19.04 4.43
C GLY A 142 -1.01 -17.73 5.25
N ILE A 143 -1.58 -16.64 4.75
CA ILE A 143 -1.63 -15.33 5.43
C ILE A 143 -2.80 -15.34 6.42
N SER A 144 -2.50 -15.60 7.70
CA SER A 144 -3.52 -15.72 8.75
C SER A 144 -4.03 -14.38 9.30
N LYS A 145 -3.22 -13.32 9.21
CA LYS A 145 -3.52 -11.98 9.75
C LYS A 145 -3.07 -10.92 8.74
N PRO A 146 -3.82 -10.70 7.65
CA PRO A 146 -3.46 -9.72 6.64
C PRO A 146 -3.51 -8.31 7.25
N ARG A 147 -2.46 -7.51 7.03
CA ARG A 147 -2.37 -6.15 7.57
C ARG A 147 -2.64 -5.12 6.50
N ILE A 148 -3.38 -4.09 6.89
CA ILE A 148 -3.60 -2.90 6.08
C ILE A 148 -2.42 -1.94 6.28
N TYR A 149 -1.94 -1.37 5.19
CA TYR A 149 -0.91 -0.34 5.21
C TYR A 149 -1.23 0.78 4.23
N GLY A 150 -0.71 1.97 4.51
CA GLY A 150 -0.91 3.17 3.72
C GLY A 150 0.41 3.73 3.23
N ILE A 151 0.38 4.27 2.01
CA ILE A 151 1.46 5.09 1.44
C ILE A 151 0.84 6.43 1.08
N ILE A 152 1.43 7.51 1.58
CA ILE A 152 0.98 8.87 1.29
C ILE A 152 1.96 9.52 0.34
N ALA A 153 1.45 10.01 -0.77
CA ALA A 153 2.19 10.77 -1.77
C ALA A 153 1.55 12.15 -1.95
N ARG A 154 2.40 13.15 -2.22
CA ARG A 154 1.97 14.50 -2.56
C ARG A 154 1.74 14.63 -4.05
N SER A 155 0.59 15.17 -4.44
CA SER A 155 0.28 15.49 -5.83
C SER A 155 0.99 16.78 -6.27
N ASN A 156 0.96 17.05 -7.58
CA ASN A 156 1.46 18.30 -8.13
C ASN A 156 0.61 19.53 -7.70
N SER A 157 -0.64 19.35 -7.29
CA SER A 157 -1.49 20.42 -6.75
C SER A 157 -1.14 20.79 -5.31
N GLY A 158 -0.25 20.02 -4.65
CA GLY A 158 0.14 20.22 -3.26
C GLY A 158 -0.70 19.42 -2.26
N ASP A 159 -1.77 18.78 -2.71
CA ASP A 159 -2.61 17.91 -1.90
C ASP A 159 -1.93 16.57 -1.64
N ASN A 160 -2.20 15.98 -0.48
CA ASN A 160 -1.74 14.65 -0.15
C ASN A 160 -2.84 13.63 -0.45
N THR A 161 -2.46 12.53 -1.09
CA THR A 161 -3.33 11.38 -1.34
C THR A 161 -2.76 10.18 -0.60
N CYS A 162 -3.62 9.48 0.15
CA CYS A 162 -3.27 8.22 0.79
C CYS A 162 -3.75 7.05 -0.06
N HIS A 163 -2.83 6.16 -0.42
CA HIS A 163 -3.08 4.90 -1.11
C HIS A 163 -3.06 3.77 -0.10
N LEU A 164 -4.15 3.02 0.00
CA LEU A 164 -4.33 1.97 0.99
C LEU A 164 -4.22 0.59 0.35
N PHE A 165 -3.50 -0.28 1.04
CA PHE A 165 -3.16 -1.62 0.58
C PHE A 165 -3.39 -2.65 1.70
N CYS A 166 -3.44 -3.92 1.33
CA CYS A 166 -3.47 -5.05 2.25
C CYS A 166 -2.53 -6.15 1.76
N ASP A 167 -1.88 -6.83 2.71
CA ASP A 167 -0.97 -7.97 2.45
C ASP A 167 -1.54 -8.95 1.42
N LEU A 168 -0.76 -9.35 0.43
CA LEU A 168 -1.06 -10.47 -0.48
C LEU A 168 0.21 -11.27 -0.84
N ASP A 169 1.31 -11.01 -0.14
CA ASP A 169 2.59 -11.67 -0.34
C ASP A 169 3.14 -12.12 1.02
N PRO A 170 3.26 -13.44 1.27
CA PRO A 170 3.77 -13.94 2.54
C PRO A 170 5.27 -13.64 2.74
N SER A 171 6.02 -13.41 1.66
CA SER A 171 7.45 -13.07 1.73
C SER A 171 7.67 -11.58 2.01
N MET A 172 6.77 -10.73 1.51
CA MET A 172 6.86 -9.27 1.60
C MET A 172 5.69 -8.69 2.38
N THR A 173 5.78 -8.82 3.69
CA THR A 173 4.73 -8.33 4.59
C THR A 173 4.62 -6.80 4.60
N ALA A 174 3.48 -6.26 5.00
CA ALA A 174 3.19 -4.83 5.08
C ALA A 174 4.28 -4.06 5.83
N LYS A 175 4.82 -4.65 6.91
CA LYS A 175 5.93 -4.06 7.68
C LYS A 175 7.21 -3.95 6.86
N ASN A 176 7.54 -4.96 6.07
CA ASN A 176 8.71 -4.95 5.17
C ASN A 176 8.52 -3.89 4.08
N VAL A 177 7.35 -3.88 3.42
CA VAL A 177 7.00 -2.90 2.39
C VAL A 177 7.11 -1.47 2.94
N THR A 178 6.46 -1.17 4.07
CA THR A 178 6.48 0.18 4.63
C THR A 178 7.88 0.60 5.08
N ALA A 179 8.68 -0.31 5.64
CA ALA A 179 10.05 -0.02 6.05
C ALA A 179 10.93 0.32 4.84
N PHE A 180 10.80 -0.44 3.74
CA PHE A 180 11.53 -0.18 2.51
C PHE A 180 11.13 1.16 1.88
N VAL A 181 9.83 1.44 1.79
CA VAL A 181 9.32 2.73 1.30
C VAL A 181 9.78 3.89 2.19
N SER A 182 9.82 3.72 3.52
CA SER A 182 10.38 4.74 4.41
C SER A 182 11.87 5.02 4.15
N SER A 183 12.64 4.01 3.73
CA SER A 183 14.05 4.23 3.37
C SER A 183 14.22 5.16 2.16
N TYR A 184 13.30 5.13 1.20
CA TYR A 184 13.30 6.02 0.01
C TYR A 184 13.10 7.49 0.39
N MET A 185 12.41 7.73 1.51
CA MET A 185 12.17 9.08 2.01
C MET A 185 13.42 9.67 2.67
N ILE A 186 14.26 8.81 3.26
CA ILE A 186 15.50 9.20 3.92
C ILE A 186 16.63 9.41 2.91
N SER A 187 16.66 8.63 1.81
CA SER A 187 17.68 8.73 0.76
C SER A 187 17.49 9.90 -0.22
N ARG A 188 16.70 10.92 0.13
CA ARG A 188 16.56 12.17 -0.61
C ARG A 188 17.80 13.04 -0.39
N VAL A 189 18.93 12.64 -0.98
CA VAL A 189 20.19 13.41 -0.93
C VAL A 189 20.56 13.84 -2.34
#